data_AF-A5ZN35-F1
#
_entry.id   AF-A5ZN35-F1
#
_cell.length_a   1.000
_cell.length_b   1.000
_cell.length_c   1.000
_cell.angle_alpha   90.00
_cell.angle_beta   90.00
_cell.angle_gamma   90.00
#
_symmetry.space_group_name_H-M   'P 1'
#
loop_
_entity.id
_entity.type
_entity.pdbx_description
1 polymer ?
#
loop_
_entity_poly.entity_id
_entity_poly.type
_entity_poly.pdbx_seq_one_letter_code
_entity_poly.pdbx_strand_id
1 'polypeptide(L)'
;MKKDKDKKLTYFLRAAMMVLTTILIVLFLVIMSMVGKIQGTARVVNYAGLVRGGTQRMVKLEISGAPQDKMYETISSYIEGLRNGSEKLNFVRLDDEDFQTKMDELEKYFDELRSEILLVREKGYENTEIIEKSEKFFQICDEAVGFAEVYSQKKATGLDHLEKIVLVDILGLVLIIATELIKVVRFAAQNKILQKKVYLDEATGLPKQK
;
A
#
# COMPACT_ATOMS: atom_id res chain seq x y z
N MET A 1 18.30 -41.70 25.80
CA MET A 1 18.62 -41.01 24.53
C MET A 1 17.40 -40.49 23.74
N LYS A 2 16.35 -41.30 23.48
CA LYS A 2 15.16 -40.89 22.69
C LYS A 2 14.34 -39.75 23.33
N LYS A 3 14.02 -39.89 24.63
CA LYS A 3 13.23 -38.93 25.43
C LYS A 3 13.85 -37.53 25.56
N ASP A 4 15.17 -37.43 25.44
CA ASP A 4 15.93 -36.20 25.58
C ASP A 4 16.01 -35.42 24.25
N LYS A 5 16.04 -36.16 23.12
CA LYS A 5 15.89 -35.59 21.77
C LYS A 5 14.49 -35.02 21.55
N ASP A 6 13.44 -35.71 22.02
CA ASP A 6 12.05 -35.23 21.91
C ASP A 6 11.81 -33.95 22.70
N LYS A 7 12.40 -33.82 23.90
CA LYS A 7 12.35 -32.58 24.69
C LYS A 7 13.03 -31.42 23.95
N LYS A 8 14.27 -31.62 23.46
CA LYS A 8 15.01 -30.60 22.71
C LYS A 8 14.25 -30.15 21.45
N LEU A 9 13.64 -31.08 20.72
CA LEU A 9 12.82 -30.78 19.55
C LEU A 9 11.59 -29.92 19.89
N THR A 10 10.89 -30.24 20.99
CA THR A 10 9.72 -29.44 21.43
C THR A 10 10.14 -28.04 21.89
N TYR A 11 11.26 -27.88 22.59
CA TYR A 11 11.79 -26.55 22.92
C TYR A 11 12.15 -25.75 21.66
N PHE A 12 12.78 -26.38 20.68
CA PHE A 12 13.09 -25.76 19.40
C PHE A 12 11.83 -25.32 18.65
N LEU A 13 10.81 -26.18 18.53
CA LEU A 13 9.55 -25.85 17.86
C LEU A 13 8.80 -24.70 18.55
N ARG A 14 8.83 -24.64 19.89
CA ARG A 14 8.25 -23.52 20.65
C ARG A 14 9.02 -22.22 20.44
N ALA A 15 10.35 -22.28 20.43
CA ALA A 15 11.18 -21.11 20.13
C ALA A 15 10.94 -20.62 18.70
N ALA A 16 10.90 -21.53 17.72
CA ALA A 16 10.57 -21.21 16.33
C ALA A 16 9.17 -20.59 16.20
N MET A 17 8.17 -21.15 16.87
CA MET A 17 6.82 -20.59 16.89
C MET A 17 6.79 -19.15 17.45
N MET A 18 7.48 -18.89 18.57
CA MET A 18 7.58 -17.54 19.13
C MET A 18 8.21 -16.57 18.14
N VAL A 19 9.33 -16.96 17.52
CA VAL A 19 10.04 -16.14 16.53
C VAL A 19 9.16 -15.84 15.32
N LEU A 20 8.55 -16.87 14.70
CA LEU A 20 7.67 -16.70 13.55
C LEU A 20 6.46 -15.83 13.90
N THR A 21 5.87 -16.01 15.08
CA THR A 21 4.75 -15.16 15.52
C THR A 21 5.18 -13.69 15.70
N THR A 22 6.37 -13.44 16.26
CA THR A 22 6.92 -12.08 16.37
C THR A 22 7.16 -11.46 14.99
N ILE A 23 7.73 -12.23 14.06
CA ILE A 23 7.92 -11.79 12.66
C ILE A 23 6.58 -11.43 12.02
N LEU A 24 5.57 -12.29 12.17
CA LEU A 24 4.23 -12.06 11.63
C LEU A 24 3.61 -10.75 12.13
N ILE A 25 3.72 -10.46 13.43
CA ILE A 25 3.22 -9.21 14.03
C ILE A 25 3.92 -8.00 13.40
N VAL A 26 5.24 -8.06 13.24
CA VAL A 26 6.01 -6.98 12.61
C VAL A 26 5.61 -6.80 11.14
N LEU A 27 5.50 -7.89 10.38
CA LEU A 27 5.07 -7.86 8.98
C LEU A 27 3.67 -7.26 8.83
N PHE A 28 2.75 -7.60 9.74
CA PHE A 28 1.40 -7.04 9.73
C PHE A 28 1.40 -5.52 9.93
N LEU A 29 2.19 -5.00 10.87
CA LEU A 29 2.32 -3.55 11.08
C LEU A 29 2.92 -2.85 9.85
N VAL A 30 3.91 -3.46 9.19
CA VAL A 30 4.51 -2.95 7.95
C VAL A 30 3.48 -2.90 6.81
N ILE A 31 2.70 -3.96 6.62
CA ILE A 31 1.62 -4.03 5.61
C ILE A 31 0.60 -2.91 5.85
N MET A 32 0.12 -2.77 7.09
CA MET A 32 -0.85 -1.72 7.45
C MET A 32 -0.32 -0.32 7.11
N SER A 33 0.96 -0.05 7.39
CA SER A 33 1.61 1.21 7.02
C SER A 33 1.69 1.41 5.49
N MET A 34 2.04 0.36 4.74
CA MET A 34 2.13 0.43 3.28
C MET A 34 0.78 0.64 2.60
N VAL A 35 -0.29 0.00 3.09
CA VAL A 35 -1.65 0.20 2.57
C VAL A 35 -2.06 1.66 2.67
N GLY A 36 -1.81 2.33 3.81
CA GLY A 36 -2.10 3.76 3.97
C GLY A 36 -1.34 4.64 2.98
N LYS A 37 -0.06 4.31 2.71
CA LYS A 37 0.75 5.02 1.71
C LYS A 37 0.19 4.83 0.29
N ILE A 38 -0.21 3.63 -0.08
CA ILE A 38 -0.80 3.31 -1.41
C ILE A 38 -2.13 4.04 -1.61
N GLN A 39 -2.96 4.15 -0.58
CA GLN A 39 -4.19 4.96 -0.67
C GLN A 39 -3.87 6.45 -0.92
N GLY A 40 -2.81 6.96 -0.28
CA GLY A 40 -2.29 8.30 -0.54
C GLY A 40 -1.81 8.49 -1.99
N THR A 41 -1.08 7.51 -2.55
CA THR A 41 -0.58 7.60 -3.94
C THR A 41 -1.70 7.56 -4.97
N ALA A 42 -2.74 6.74 -4.75
CA ALA A 42 -3.91 6.68 -5.65
C ALA A 42 -4.63 8.03 -5.76
N ARG A 43 -4.71 8.78 -4.65
CA ARG A 43 -5.26 10.14 -4.66
C ARG A 43 -4.38 11.09 -5.46
N VAL A 44 -3.06 11.01 -5.31
CA VAL A 44 -2.14 11.84 -6.09
C VAL A 44 -2.31 11.59 -7.59
N VAL A 45 -2.34 10.33 -8.03
CA VAL A 45 -2.58 9.97 -9.45
C VAL A 45 -3.89 10.58 -9.96
N ASN A 46 -4.96 10.45 -9.18
CA ASN A 46 -6.26 11.01 -9.55
C ASN A 46 -6.22 12.53 -9.72
N TYR A 47 -5.66 13.25 -8.74
CA TYR A 47 -5.65 14.71 -8.77
C TYR A 47 -4.66 15.29 -9.79
N ALA A 48 -3.55 14.60 -10.07
CA ALA A 48 -2.70 14.94 -11.22
C ALA A 48 -3.50 14.85 -12.54
N GLY A 49 -4.35 13.81 -12.67
CA GLY A 49 -5.29 13.70 -13.78
C GLY A 49 -6.35 14.82 -13.82
N LEU A 50 -6.82 15.28 -12.65
CA LEU A 50 -7.74 16.42 -12.54
C LEU A 50 -7.09 17.75 -12.94
N VAL A 51 -5.79 17.96 -12.68
CA VAL A 51 -5.06 19.14 -13.16
C VAL A 51 -5.06 19.18 -14.69
N ARG A 52 -4.77 18.04 -15.34
CA ARG A 52 -4.82 17.90 -16.81
C ARG A 52 -6.20 18.23 -17.39
N GLY A 53 -7.24 17.52 -16.93
CA GLY A 53 -8.60 17.68 -17.43
C GLY A 53 -9.23 19.03 -17.05
N GLY A 54 -8.94 19.51 -15.84
CA GLY A 54 -9.39 20.81 -15.35
C GLY A 54 -8.81 21.96 -16.15
N THR A 55 -7.53 21.89 -16.50
CA THR A 55 -6.88 22.94 -17.30
C THR A 55 -7.42 22.98 -18.72
N GLN A 56 -7.63 21.83 -19.36
CA GLN A 56 -8.27 21.75 -20.67
C GLN A 56 -9.69 22.35 -20.65
N ARG A 57 -10.47 22.04 -19.61
CA ARG A 57 -11.80 22.64 -19.42
C ARG A 57 -11.71 24.16 -19.19
N MET A 58 -10.77 24.62 -18.38
CA MET A 58 -10.55 26.03 -18.09
C MET A 58 -10.25 26.78 -19.39
N VAL A 59 -9.25 26.33 -20.15
CA VAL A 59 -8.86 26.93 -21.44
C VAL A 59 -10.06 26.99 -22.39
N LYS A 60 -10.82 25.89 -22.52
CA LYS A 60 -12.02 25.85 -23.37
C LYS A 60 -13.06 26.93 -23.02
N LEU A 61 -13.27 27.19 -21.73
CA LEU A 61 -14.22 28.20 -21.26
C LEU A 61 -13.68 29.63 -21.46
N GLU A 62 -12.38 29.84 -21.25
CA GLU A 62 -11.71 31.13 -21.48
C GLU A 62 -11.77 31.54 -22.96
N ILE A 63 -11.46 30.63 -23.89
CA ILE A 63 -11.57 30.93 -25.33
C ILE A 63 -13.02 31.12 -25.79
N SER A 64 -13.99 30.64 -25.01
CA SER A 64 -15.43 30.88 -25.25
C SER A 64 -15.92 32.20 -24.63
N GLY A 65 -15.03 33.02 -24.06
CA GLY A 65 -15.36 34.30 -23.45
C GLY A 65 -15.97 34.19 -22.04
N ALA A 66 -15.77 33.07 -21.34
CA ALA A 66 -16.28 32.85 -19.98
C ALA A 66 -15.12 32.72 -18.96
N PRO A 67 -14.71 33.82 -18.29
CA PRO A 67 -13.60 33.82 -17.33
C PRO A 67 -13.75 32.77 -16.21
N GLN A 68 -12.67 32.06 -15.87
CA GLN A 68 -12.63 30.94 -14.95
C GLN A 68 -11.58 31.11 -13.82
N ASP A 69 -11.50 32.29 -13.20
CA ASP A 69 -10.50 32.56 -12.14
C ASP A 69 -10.59 31.57 -10.95
N LYS A 70 -11.81 31.17 -10.57
CA LYS A 70 -12.00 30.14 -9.53
C LYS A 70 -11.46 28.76 -9.92
N MET A 71 -11.54 28.42 -11.21
CA MET A 71 -11.01 27.14 -11.71
C MET A 71 -9.49 27.17 -11.69
N TYR A 72 -8.90 28.30 -12.08
CA TYR A 72 -7.46 28.53 -11.95
C TYR A 72 -6.99 28.36 -10.50
N GLU A 73 -7.63 29.03 -9.53
CA GLU A 73 -7.29 28.90 -8.10
C GLU A 73 -7.40 27.45 -7.61
N THR A 74 -8.44 26.75 -8.04
CA THR A 74 -8.65 25.34 -7.68
C THR A 74 -7.52 24.47 -8.22
N ILE A 75 -7.18 24.60 -9.50
CA ILE A 75 -6.10 23.84 -10.14
C ILE A 75 -4.75 24.19 -9.51
N SER A 76 -4.48 25.47 -9.26
CA SER A 76 -3.27 25.94 -8.57
C SER A 76 -3.13 25.29 -7.19
N SER A 77 -4.23 25.19 -6.43
CA SER A 77 -4.21 24.52 -5.12
C SER A 77 -3.92 23.02 -5.21
N TYR A 78 -4.33 22.37 -6.31
CA TYR A 78 -3.99 20.98 -6.56
C TYR A 78 -2.51 20.84 -6.87
N ILE A 79 -1.96 21.67 -7.75
CA ILE A 79 -0.54 21.67 -8.11
C ILE A 79 0.33 21.87 -6.87
N GLU A 80 0.01 22.88 -6.04
CA GLU A 80 0.72 23.14 -4.79
C GLU A 80 0.66 21.95 -3.83
N GLY A 81 -0.53 21.39 -3.63
CA GLY A 81 -0.71 20.24 -2.75
C GLY A 81 0.01 18.99 -3.25
N LEU A 82 0.10 18.78 -4.56
CA LEU A 82 0.80 17.64 -5.15
C LEU A 82 2.32 17.74 -4.95
N ARG A 83 2.87 18.96 -4.97
CA ARG A 83 4.29 19.25 -4.73
C ARG A 83 4.67 19.14 -3.26
N ASN A 84 3.85 19.73 -2.39
CA ASN A 84 4.24 19.97 -1.00
C ASN A 84 3.52 19.04 -0.01
N GLY A 85 2.50 18.31 -0.46
CA GLY A 85 1.52 17.69 0.42
C GLY A 85 0.46 18.70 0.86
N SER A 86 -0.67 18.22 1.38
CA SER A 86 -1.73 19.08 1.87
C SER A 86 -2.65 18.31 2.82
N GLU A 87 -2.78 18.77 4.07
CA GLU A 87 -3.76 18.17 5.00
C GLU A 87 -5.19 18.43 4.53
N LYS A 88 -5.47 19.63 4.02
CA LYS A 88 -6.81 20.03 3.53
C LYS A 88 -7.29 19.14 2.38
N LEU A 89 -6.40 18.81 1.46
CA LEU A 89 -6.70 17.92 0.32
C LEU A 89 -6.40 16.44 0.64
N ASN A 90 -5.83 16.18 1.81
CA ASN A 90 -5.28 14.91 2.25
C ASN A 90 -4.34 14.30 1.19
N PHE A 91 -3.41 15.12 0.70
CA PHE A 91 -2.34 14.72 -0.21
C PHE A 91 -1.09 14.38 0.57
N VAL A 92 -0.55 13.20 0.28
CA VAL A 92 0.79 12.81 0.69
C VAL A 92 1.74 13.28 -0.39
N ARG A 93 2.80 14.02 -0.01
CA ARG A 93 3.87 14.35 -0.94
C ARG A 93 4.55 13.06 -1.40
N LEU A 94 4.60 12.83 -2.71
CA LEU A 94 5.33 11.69 -3.26
C LEU A 94 6.83 11.94 -3.14
N ASP A 95 7.52 11.01 -2.50
CA ASP A 95 8.98 11.01 -2.39
C ASP A 95 9.59 10.30 -3.60
N ASP A 96 9.44 10.93 -4.77
CA ASP A 96 9.90 10.44 -6.06
C ASP A 96 10.49 11.62 -6.84
N GLU A 97 11.79 11.53 -7.18
CA GLU A 97 12.54 12.64 -7.78
C GLU A 97 12.03 13.01 -9.17
N ASP A 98 11.67 12.02 -9.99
CA ASP A 98 11.15 12.23 -11.35
C ASP A 98 9.80 12.96 -11.28
N PHE A 99 8.90 12.49 -10.41
CA PHE A 99 7.63 13.16 -10.16
C PHE A 99 7.82 14.60 -9.66
N GLN A 100 8.67 14.81 -8.66
CA GLN A 100 8.87 16.14 -8.06
C GLN A 100 9.51 17.13 -9.06
N THR A 101 10.48 16.68 -9.84
CA THR A 101 11.10 17.48 -10.91
C THR A 101 10.06 17.87 -11.96
N LYS A 102 9.19 16.92 -12.35
CA LYS A 102 8.12 17.18 -13.32
C LYS A 102 7.07 18.14 -12.77
N MET A 103 6.77 18.06 -11.48
CA MET A 103 5.83 19.00 -10.84
C MET A 103 6.39 20.43 -10.76
N ASP A 104 7.71 20.62 -10.64
CA ASP A 104 8.34 21.94 -10.71
C ASP A 104 8.27 22.55 -12.11
N GLU A 105 8.42 21.72 -13.15
CA GLU A 105 8.18 22.14 -14.54
C GLU A 105 6.71 22.52 -14.75
N LEU A 106 5.80 21.68 -14.24
CA LEU A 106 4.36 21.88 -14.33
C LEU A 106 3.93 23.21 -13.70
N GLU A 107 4.38 23.52 -12.48
CA GLU A 107 4.05 24.80 -11.82
C GLU A 107 4.47 26.00 -12.67
N LYS A 108 5.73 26.03 -13.11
CA LYS A 108 6.25 27.14 -13.92
C LYS A 108 5.44 27.32 -15.20
N TYR A 109 5.15 26.22 -15.88
CA TYR A 109 4.40 26.26 -17.13
C TYR A 109 2.92 26.62 -16.93
N PHE A 110 2.34 26.32 -15.76
CA PHE A 110 0.98 26.73 -15.41
C PHE A 110 0.87 28.25 -15.24
N ASP A 111 1.89 28.89 -14.66
CA ASP A 111 1.97 30.35 -14.57
C ASP A 111 2.10 30.99 -15.96
N GLU A 112 2.91 30.41 -16.86
CA GLU A 112 2.98 30.85 -18.26
C GLU A 112 1.63 30.73 -18.98
N LEU A 113 0.91 29.63 -18.76
CA LEU A 113 -0.43 29.42 -19.31
C LEU A 113 -1.42 30.47 -18.79
N ARG A 114 -1.30 30.87 -17.52
CA ARG A 114 -2.13 31.96 -16.94
C ARG A 114 -1.94 33.27 -17.70
N SER A 115 -0.69 33.65 -17.99
CA SER A 115 -0.42 34.86 -18.77
C SER A 115 -1.08 34.80 -20.15
N GLU A 116 -1.06 33.64 -20.81
CA GLU A 116 -1.72 33.45 -22.10
C GLU A 116 -3.25 33.56 -21.99
N ILE A 117 -3.84 33.03 -20.92
CA ILE A 117 -5.29 33.16 -20.64
C ILE A 117 -5.69 34.64 -20.48
N LEU A 118 -4.86 35.44 -19.81
CA LEU A 118 -5.13 36.89 -19.69
C LEU A 118 -5.08 37.58 -21.06
N LEU A 119 -4.13 37.21 -21.92
CA LEU A 119 -4.08 37.73 -23.30
C LEU A 119 -5.30 37.33 -24.13
N VAL A 120 -5.86 36.12 -23.93
CA VAL A 120 -7.11 35.69 -24.58
C VAL A 120 -8.25 36.65 -24.25
N ARG A 121 -8.35 37.07 -22.99
CA ARG A 121 -9.38 38.02 -22.53
C ARG A 121 -9.23 39.41 -23.14
N GLU A 122 -7.99 39.83 -23.42
CA GLU A 122 -7.69 41.17 -23.96
C GLU A 122 -7.88 41.27 -25.47
N LYS A 123 -7.40 40.27 -26.24
CA LYS A 123 -7.30 40.35 -27.71
C LYS A 123 -7.91 39.17 -28.46
N GLY A 124 -8.62 38.28 -27.77
CA GLY A 124 -9.22 37.07 -28.36
C GLY A 124 -8.21 35.94 -28.55
N TYR A 125 -8.70 34.70 -28.57
CA TYR A 125 -7.83 33.51 -28.62
C TYR A 125 -7.17 33.30 -29.99
N GLU A 126 -7.73 33.88 -31.04
CA GLU A 126 -7.18 33.84 -32.40
C GLU A 126 -5.86 34.61 -32.52
N ASN A 127 -5.57 35.50 -31.56
CA ASN A 127 -4.36 36.32 -31.51
C ASN A 127 -3.40 35.89 -30.38
N THR A 128 -3.54 34.66 -29.88
CA THR A 128 -2.73 34.09 -28.78
C THR A 128 -2.20 32.70 -29.14
N GLU A 129 -1.26 32.22 -28.35
CA GLU A 129 -0.68 30.87 -28.45
C GLU A 129 -1.42 29.89 -27.50
N ILE A 130 -2.63 30.24 -27.06
CA ILE A 130 -3.31 29.51 -25.97
C ILE A 130 -3.53 28.02 -26.29
N ILE A 131 -3.82 27.69 -27.55
CA ILE A 131 -4.04 26.30 -27.95
C ILE A 131 -2.74 25.51 -27.84
N GLU A 132 -1.65 26.01 -28.41
CA GLU A 132 -0.33 25.36 -28.35
C GLU A 132 0.18 25.23 -26.92
N LYS A 133 0.11 26.30 -26.13
CA LYS A 133 0.53 26.27 -24.72
C LYS A 133 -0.35 25.35 -23.88
N SER A 134 -1.66 25.31 -24.11
CA SER A 134 -2.54 24.38 -23.39
C SER A 134 -2.19 22.92 -23.67
N GLU A 135 -1.73 22.62 -24.90
CA GLU A 135 -1.39 21.26 -25.29
C GLU A 135 0.01 20.84 -24.83
N LYS A 136 0.96 21.78 -24.81
CA LYS A 136 2.23 21.54 -24.12
C LYS A 136 2.03 21.32 -22.62
N PHE A 137 1.17 22.11 -21.97
CA PHE A 137 0.84 21.88 -20.56
C PHE A 137 0.15 20.53 -20.34
N PHE A 138 -0.71 20.10 -21.26
CA PHE A 138 -1.33 18.78 -21.23
C PHE A 138 -0.28 17.66 -21.21
N GLN A 139 0.73 17.74 -22.09
CA GLN A 139 1.82 16.76 -22.14
C GLN A 139 2.62 16.73 -20.83
N ILE A 140 2.95 17.89 -20.26
CA ILE A 140 3.64 17.97 -18.95
C ILE A 140 2.81 17.30 -17.85
N CYS A 141 1.49 17.53 -17.83
CA CYS A 141 0.59 16.88 -16.90
C CYS A 141 0.49 15.37 -17.13
N ASP A 142 0.47 14.92 -18.38
CA ASP A 142 0.43 13.50 -18.74
C ASP A 142 1.68 12.76 -18.24
N GLU A 143 2.86 13.35 -18.41
CA GLU A 143 4.11 12.84 -17.86
C GLU A 143 4.11 12.80 -16.33
N ALA A 144 3.60 13.86 -15.66
CA ALA A 144 3.47 13.88 -14.21
C ALA A 144 2.54 12.76 -13.68
N VAL A 145 1.41 12.52 -14.36
CA VAL A 145 0.52 11.39 -14.07
C VAL A 145 1.25 10.07 -14.24
N GLY A 146 1.99 9.89 -15.34
CA GLY A 146 2.80 8.69 -15.59
C GLY A 146 3.81 8.41 -14.47
N PHE A 147 4.53 9.43 -13.99
CA PHE A 147 5.45 9.25 -12.85
C PHE A 147 4.71 8.87 -11.56
N ALA A 148 3.57 9.52 -11.27
CA ALA A 148 2.75 9.16 -10.11
C ALA A 148 2.25 7.71 -10.18
N GLU A 149 1.85 7.24 -11.38
CA GLU A 149 1.42 5.86 -11.62
C GLU A 149 2.56 4.88 -11.40
N VAL A 150 3.75 5.15 -11.95
CA VAL A 150 4.94 4.32 -11.76
C VAL A 150 5.31 4.22 -10.27
N TYR A 151 5.29 5.34 -9.54
CA TYR A 151 5.55 5.34 -8.10
C TYR A 151 4.51 4.51 -7.33
N SER A 152 3.22 4.69 -7.64
CA SER A 152 2.13 3.93 -7.03
C SER A 152 2.29 2.43 -7.29
N GLN A 153 2.63 2.05 -8.52
CA GLN A 153 2.86 0.67 -8.92
C GLN A 153 4.04 0.04 -8.18
N LYS A 154 5.17 0.76 -8.04
CA LYS A 154 6.33 0.31 -7.24
C LYS A 154 5.91 -0.02 -5.80
N LYS A 155 5.08 0.81 -5.16
CA LYS A 155 4.57 0.55 -3.80
C LYS A 155 3.64 -0.67 -3.77
N ALA A 156 2.73 -0.80 -4.74
CA ALA A 156 1.82 -1.93 -4.84
C ALA A 156 2.57 -3.27 -5.05
N THR A 157 3.59 -3.30 -5.92
CA THR A 157 4.43 -4.48 -6.12
C THR A 157 5.24 -4.83 -4.87
N GLY A 158 5.75 -3.84 -4.12
CA GLY A 158 6.39 -4.08 -2.84
C GLY A 158 5.46 -4.72 -1.81
N LEU A 159 4.18 -4.29 -1.79
CA LEU A 159 3.15 -4.88 -0.94
C LEU A 159 2.84 -6.34 -1.32
N ASP A 160 2.67 -6.63 -2.61
CA ASP A 160 2.45 -8.00 -3.12
C ASP A 160 3.59 -8.95 -2.71
N HIS A 161 4.84 -8.46 -2.73
CA HIS A 161 5.97 -9.26 -2.28
C HIS A 161 5.92 -9.58 -0.78
N LEU A 162 5.56 -8.60 0.06
CA LEU A 162 5.38 -8.82 1.50
C LEU A 162 4.22 -9.77 1.80
N GLU A 163 3.12 -9.68 1.04
CA GLU A 163 1.98 -10.59 1.18
C GLU A 163 2.40 -12.05 0.97
N LYS A 164 3.23 -12.32 -0.06
CA LYS A 164 3.77 -13.67 -0.32
C LYS A 164 4.65 -14.16 0.84
N ILE A 165 5.46 -13.30 1.43
CA ILE A 165 6.29 -13.65 2.61
C ILE A 165 5.39 -14.02 3.80
N VAL A 166 4.34 -13.23 4.06
CA VAL A 166 3.37 -13.50 5.13
C VAL A 166 2.65 -14.84 4.91
N LEU A 167 2.25 -15.17 3.68
CA LEU A 167 1.64 -16.46 3.37
C LEU A 167 2.56 -17.64 3.71
N VAL A 168 3.85 -17.53 3.38
CA VAL A 168 4.84 -18.57 3.70
C VAL A 168 5.03 -18.71 5.21
N ASP A 169 5.09 -17.59 5.94
CA ASP A 169 5.22 -17.57 7.40
C ASP A 169 4.00 -18.22 8.09
N ILE A 170 2.79 -17.87 7.66
CA ILE A 170 1.53 -18.48 8.13
C ILE A 170 1.53 -19.99 7.87
N LEU A 171 1.92 -20.43 6.67
CA LEU A 171 2.03 -21.86 6.37
C LEU A 171 3.01 -22.57 7.31
N GLY A 172 4.17 -21.95 7.59
CA GLY A 172 5.14 -22.45 8.57
C GLY A 172 4.54 -22.61 9.97
N LEU A 173 3.85 -21.59 10.47
CA LEU A 173 3.14 -21.61 11.76
C LEU A 173 2.08 -22.71 11.82
N VAL A 174 1.25 -22.83 10.78
CA VAL A 174 0.21 -23.86 10.67
C VAL A 174 0.82 -25.26 10.75
N LEU A 175 1.93 -25.51 10.05
CA LEU A 175 2.62 -26.80 10.09
C LEU A 175 3.16 -27.10 11.49
N ILE A 176 3.79 -26.13 12.17
CA ILE A 176 4.28 -26.31 13.54
C ILE A 176 3.11 -26.63 14.49
N ILE A 177 2.03 -25.87 14.42
CA ILE A 177 0.83 -26.09 15.25
C ILE A 177 0.25 -27.49 14.98
N ALA A 178 0.14 -27.91 13.71
CA ALA A 178 -0.34 -29.23 13.35
C ALA A 178 0.54 -30.35 13.96
N THR A 179 1.87 -30.19 13.96
CA THR A 179 2.76 -31.18 14.60
C THR A 179 2.57 -31.28 16.11
N GLU A 180 2.39 -30.15 16.79
CA GLU A 180 2.12 -30.13 18.24
C GLU A 180 0.74 -30.73 18.57
N LEU A 181 -0.29 -30.44 17.77
CA LEU A 181 -1.62 -31.05 17.92
C LEU A 181 -1.57 -32.57 17.76
N ILE A 182 -0.86 -33.09 16.75
CA ILE A 182 -0.68 -34.54 16.55
C ILE A 182 0.01 -35.16 17.77
N LYS A 183 1.06 -34.52 18.31
CA LYS A 183 1.74 -35.01 19.53
C LYS A 183 0.77 -35.05 20.71
N VAL A 184 0.03 -33.98 20.96
CA VAL A 184 -0.94 -33.90 22.08
C VAL A 184 -1.98 -35.01 21.98
N VAL A 185 -2.55 -35.24 20.79
CA VAL A 185 -3.52 -36.32 20.57
C VAL A 185 -2.90 -37.70 20.81
N ARG A 186 -1.68 -37.95 20.32
CA ARG A 186 -0.97 -39.21 20.57
C ARG A 186 -0.68 -39.44 22.05
N PHE A 187 -0.24 -38.40 22.77
CA PHE A 187 -0.01 -38.47 24.21
C PHE A 187 -1.31 -38.75 24.98
N ALA A 188 -2.41 -38.11 24.62
CA ALA A 188 -3.71 -38.37 25.23
C ALA A 188 -4.17 -39.82 25.00
N ALA A 189 -3.99 -40.36 23.79
CA ALA A 189 -4.31 -41.75 23.48
C ALA A 189 -3.45 -42.74 24.28
N GLN A 190 -2.14 -42.50 24.39
CA GLN A 190 -1.22 -43.32 25.19
C GLN A 190 -1.57 -43.27 26.68
N ASN A 191 -1.88 -42.09 27.23
CA ASN A 191 -2.29 -41.94 28.63
C ASN A 191 -3.58 -42.71 28.94
N LYS A 192 -4.55 -42.72 28.03
CA LYS A 192 -5.79 -43.50 28.19
C LYS A 192 -5.51 -45.01 28.27
N ILE A 193 -4.56 -45.51 27.49
CA ILE A 193 -4.12 -46.93 27.53
C ILE A 193 -3.39 -47.23 28.85
N LEU A 194 -2.49 -46.35 29.27
CA LEU A 194 -1.74 -46.48 30.53
C LEU A 194 -2.68 -46.49 31.74
N GLN A 195 -3.66 -45.58 31.80
CA GLN A 195 -4.66 -45.60 32.87
C GLN A 195 -5.39 -46.94 32.93
N LYS A 196 -5.88 -47.46 31.79
CA LYS A 196 -6.51 -48.80 31.76
C LYS A 196 -5.61 -49.89 32.34
N LYS A 197 -4.31 -49.89 32.03
CA LYS A 197 -3.33 -50.86 32.56
C LYS A 197 -3.01 -50.68 34.05
N VAL A 198 -3.09 -49.46 34.58
CA VAL A 198 -2.86 -49.21 36.01
C VAL A 198 -4.07 -49.69 36.83
N TYR A 199 -5.28 -49.51 36.31
CA TYR A 199 -6.51 -49.92 36.98
C TYR A 199 -6.83 -51.41 36.85
N LEU A 200 -6.37 -52.09 35.79
CA LEU A 200 -6.61 -53.51 35.55
C LEU A 200 -5.34 -54.32 35.82
N ASP A 201 -5.46 -55.41 36.57
CA ASP A 201 -4.35 -56.34 36.76
C ASP A 201 -4.00 -57.06 35.44
N GLU A 202 -2.73 -57.04 35.03
CA GLU A 202 -2.30 -57.53 33.70
C GLU A 202 -2.49 -59.04 33.54
N ALA A 203 -2.54 -59.80 34.64
CA ALA A 203 -2.74 -61.26 34.61
C ALA A 203 -4.22 -61.69 34.58
N THR A 204 -5.13 -60.88 35.12
CA THR A 204 -6.54 -61.29 35.36
C THR A 204 -7.58 -60.38 34.69
N GLY A 205 -7.21 -59.18 34.24
CA GLY A 205 -8.12 -58.20 33.65
C GLY A 205 -9.16 -57.64 34.62
N LEU A 206 -9.01 -57.89 35.92
CA LEU A 206 -9.89 -57.39 36.98
C LEU A 206 -9.35 -56.07 37.57
N PRO A 207 -10.21 -55.20 38.10
CA PRO A 207 -9.77 -53.96 38.74
C PRO A 207 -8.89 -54.25 39.96
N LYS A 208 -7.73 -53.60 40.07
CA LYS A 208 -6.89 -53.66 41.27
C LYS A 208 -7.64 -53.01 42.43
N GLN A 209 -8.12 -53.81 43.37
CA GLN A 209 -8.67 -53.31 44.63
C GLN A 209 -7.57 -52.60 45.42
N LYS A 210 -7.91 -51.46 46.03
CA LYS A 210 -7.03 -50.71 46.93
C LYS A 210 -6.68 -51.54 48.16
#